data_AF-A0A5R2MUT0-F1
#
_entry.id   AF-A0A5R2MUT0-F1
#
_cell.length_a   1.000
_cell.length_b   1.000
_cell.length_c   1.000
_cell.angle_alpha   90.00
_cell.angle_beta   90.00
_cell.angle_gamma   90.00
#
_symmetry.space_group_name_H-M   'P 1'
#
loop_
_entity.id
_entity.type
_entity.pdbx_description
1 polymer ?
#
loop_
_entity_poly.entity_id
_entity_poly.type
_entity_poly.pdbx_seq_one_letter_code
_entity_poly.pdbx_strand_id
1 'polypeptide(L)'
;MTTETILNTSAIHLFGRVLEDLKLKKRVDGGRPPRLGNNRFLQNQIDASGSLLARIYAFTFEAQFYELARPTILLVHGPGTVVDYPAPGDTDLKVMS
;
A
#
# COMPACT_ATOMS: atom_id res chain seq x y z
N MET A 1 -17.43 20.93 3.05
CA MET A 1 -16.20 21.60 3.51
C MET A 1 -15.25 20.50 3.94
N THR A 2 -14.15 20.32 3.21
CA THR A 2 -13.14 19.28 3.44
C THR A 2 -12.24 19.72 4.58
N THR A 3 -12.09 18.88 5.61
CA THR A 3 -11.28 19.16 6.79
C THR A 3 -9.81 18.94 6.43
N GLU A 4 -9.11 20.01 6.05
CA GLU A 4 -7.68 19.93 5.74
C GLU A 4 -6.86 19.64 7.00
N THR A 5 -6.14 18.52 7.00
CA THR A 5 -5.19 18.15 8.07
C THR A 5 -3.76 18.38 7.56
N ILE A 6 -2.85 18.81 8.44
CA ILE A 6 -1.43 19.10 8.10
C ILE A 6 -0.72 17.87 7.48
N LEU A 7 -1.18 16.66 7.78
CA LEU A 7 -0.70 15.40 7.21
C LEU A 7 -1.09 15.20 5.74
N ASN A 8 -2.09 15.91 5.23
CA ASN A 8 -2.55 15.76 3.85
C ASN A 8 -1.52 16.31 2.84
N THR A 9 -0.77 17.34 3.23
CA THR A 9 0.30 17.92 2.39
C THR A 9 1.45 16.94 2.14
N SER A 10 1.75 16.05 3.09
CA SER A 10 2.83 15.06 2.97
C SER A 10 2.35 13.67 2.56
N ALA A 11 1.07 13.51 2.23
CA ALA A 11 0.51 12.24 1.81
C ALA A 11 1.03 11.85 0.41
N ILE A 12 1.49 10.60 0.29
CA ILE A 12 1.84 9.99 -0.99
C ILE A 12 0.68 9.09 -1.42
N HIS A 13 0.03 9.42 -2.54
CA HIS A 13 -0.96 8.53 -3.14
C HIS A 13 -0.32 7.71 -4.25
N LEU A 14 -0.55 6.40 -4.23
CA LEU A 14 -0.04 5.48 -5.24
C LEU A 14 -1.13 5.12 -6.23
N PHE A 15 -0.83 5.22 -7.52
CA PHE A 15 -1.76 4.89 -8.60
C PHE A 15 -1.31 3.61 -9.28
N GLY A 16 -2.17 2.60 -9.23
CA GLY A 16 -1.81 1.26 -9.64
C GLY A 16 -2.99 0.32 -9.79
N ARG A 17 -2.68 -0.96 -9.98
CA ARG A 17 -3.64 -2.06 -9.98
C ARG A 17 -3.13 -3.18 -9.08
N VAL A 18 -4.02 -3.75 -8.28
CA VAL A 18 -3.73 -4.98 -7.54
C VAL A 18 -3.43 -6.10 -8.54
N LEU A 19 -2.42 -6.90 -8.22
CA LEU A 19 -2.04 -8.08 -8.99
C LEU A 19 -2.77 -9.29 -8.44
N GLU A 20 -3.59 -9.91 -9.29
CA GLU A 20 -4.37 -11.11 -8.96
C GLU A 20 -3.68 -12.40 -9.42
N ASP A 21 -2.71 -12.27 -10.32
CA ASP A 21 -1.97 -13.35 -10.96
C ASP A 21 -0.74 -13.83 -10.16
N LEU A 22 -0.35 -13.08 -9.12
CA LEU A 22 0.80 -13.40 -8.27
C LEU A 22 0.38 -13.72 -6.84
N LYS A 23 0.85 -14.84 -6.31
CA LYS A 23 0.68 -15.21 -4.90
C LYS A 23 2.01 -15.16 -4.17
N LEU A 24 2.02 -14.51 -3.00
CA LEU A 24 3.16 -14.50 -2.10
C LEU A 24 3.31 -15.90 -1.48
N LYS A 25 4.31 -16.65 -1.93
CA LYS A 25 4.67 -17.93 -1.32
C LYS A 25 5.71 -17.71 -0.24
N LYS A 26 5.35 -17.97 1.01
CA LYS A 26 6.33 -18.05 2.10
C LYS A 26 7.35 -19.12 1.75
N ARG A 27 8.63 -18.75 1.84
CA ARG A 27 9.70 -19.73 1.75
C ARG A 27 9.56 -20.67 2.94
N VAL A 28 9.14 -21.90 2.67
CA VAL A 28 9.26 -23.00 3.64
C VAL A 28 10.71 -23.42 3.58
N ASP A 29 11.51 -22.87 4.48
CA ASP A 29 12.90 -23.27 4.65
C ASP A 29 12.89 -24.73 5.11
N GLY A 30 13.07 -25.66 4.17
CA GLY A 30 13.01 -27.11 4.37
C GLY A 30 14.05 -27.62 5.36
N GLY A 31 13.79 -27.43 6.66
CA GLY A 31 14.69 -27.79 7.75
C GLY A 31 15.87 -26.83 7.99
N ARG A 32 15.99 -25.72 7.25
CA ARG A 32 17.01 -24.71 7.55
C ARG A 32 16.57 -23.92 8.79
N PRO A 33 17.44 -23.76 9.81
CA PRO A 33 17.09 -23.00 11.00
C PRO A 33 16.62 -21.59 10.62
N PRO A 34 15.60 -21.02 11.31
CA PRO A 34 15.12 -19.67 11.04
C PRO A 34 16.31 -18.71 10.96
N ARG A 35 16.34 -17.82 9.97
CA ARG A 35 17.39 -16.80 9.88
C ARG A 35 17.49 -16.11 11.24
N LEU A 36 18.64 -16.25 11.90
CA LEU A 36 18.89 -15.75 13.24
C LEU A 36 18.82 -14.22 13.22
N GLY A 37 17.70 -13.69 13.69
CA GLY A 37 17.45 -12.27 13.84
C GLY A 37 16.04 -12.05 14.39
N ASN A 38 15.92 -11.26 15.46
CA ASN A 38 14.61 -10.92 16.03
C ASN A 38 13.78 -10.00 15.13
N ASN A 39 14.37 -9.41 14.10
CA ASN A 39 13.67 -8.55 13.17
C ASN A 39 12.86 -9.38 12.15
N ARG A 40 11.57 -9.53 12.43
CA ARG A 40 10.58 -10.17 11.54
C ARG A 40 9.70 -9.18 10.80
N PHE A 41 10.13 -7.92 10.66
CA PHE A 41 9.29 -6.83 10.15
C PHE A 41 8.65 -7.14 8.78
N LEU A 42 9.46 -7.51 7.78
CA LEU A 42 8.94 -7.87 6.46
C LEU A 42 8.03 -9.10 6.49
N GLN A 43 8.39 -10.11 7.30
CA GLN A 43 7.58 -11.32 7.46
C GLN A 43 6.20 -10.96 8.02
N ASN A 44 6.16 -10.08 9.03
CA ASN A 44 4.93 -9.62 9.65
C ASN A 44 4.08 -8.77 8.68
N GLN A 45 4.71 -7.95 7.82
CA GLN A 45 3.99 -7.19 6.80
C GLN A 45 3.38 -8.09 5.71
N ILE A 46 4.07 -9.16 5.34
CA ILE A 46 3.56 -10.17 4.39
C ILE A 46 2.44 -11.00 5.03
N ASP A 47 2.61 -11.40 6.29
CA ASP A 47 1.66 -12.23 7.03
C ASP A 47 0.42 -11.44 7.52
N ALA A 48 0.42 -10.09 7.42
CA ALA A 48 -0.69 -9.24 7.82
C ALA A 48 -1.95 -9.47 6.95
N SER A 49 -3.14 -9.44 7.57
CA SER A 49 -4.40 -9.55 6.84
C SER A 49 -4.59 -8.38 5.89
N GLY A 50 -4.90 -8.67 4.62
CA GLY A 50 -5.03 -7.64 3.58
C GLY A 50 -3.71 -7.25 2.90
N SER A 51 -2.63 -8.00 3.12
CA SER A 51 -1.41 -7.87 2.32
C SER A 51 -1.67 -8.29 0.87
N LEU A 52 -1.44 -7.36 -0.06
CA LEU A 52 -1.63 -7.58 -1.49
C LEU A 52 -0.38 -7.09 -2.24
N LEU A 53 -0.20 -7.56 -3.47
CA LEU A 53 0.76 -6.96 -4.39
C LEU A 53 0.02 -6.03 -5.34
N ALA A 54 0.58 -4.85 -5.59
CA ALA A 54 0.06 -3.93 -6.60
C ALA A 54 1.18 -3.48 -7.52
N ARG A 55 0.86 -3.38 -8.82
CA ARG A 55 1.70 -2.74 -9.81
C ARG A 55 1.36 -1.26 -9.84
N ILE A 56 2.32 -0.44 -9.47
CA ILE A 56 2.22 1.02 -9.42
C ILE A 56 2.81 1.63 -10.68
N TYR A 57 2.10 2.59 -11.25
CA TYR A 57 2.49 3.31 -12.47
C TYR A 57 2.89 4.76 -12.19
N ALA A 58 2.31 5.36 -11.15
CA ALA A 58 2.53 6.75 -10.80
C ALA A 58 2.26 6.97 -9.31
N PHE A 59 2.70 8.11 -8.80
CA PHE A 59 2.34 8.58 -7.47
C PHE A 59 2.13 10.10 -7.47
N THR A 60 1.39 10.60 -6.48
CA THR A 60 1.34 12.04 -6.20
C THR A 60 2.08 12.36 -4.92
N PHE A 61 2.78 13.49 -4.91
CA PHE A 61 3.43 14.05 -3.73
C PHE A 61 3.41 15.58 -3.86
N GLU A 62 3.08 16.30 -2.78
CA GLU A 62 2.99 17.77 -2.78
C GLU A 62 2.15 18.35 -3.95
N ALA A 63 0.99 17.73 -4.20
CA ALA A 63 0.09 18.06 -5.32
C ALA A 63 0.70 17.94 -6.74
N GLN A 64 1.87 17.31 -6.87
CA GLN A 64 2.47 16.98 -8.16
C GLN A 64 2.27 15.50 -8.50
N PHE A 65 2.02 15.23 -9.77
CA PHE A 65 1.86 13.88 -10.30
C PHE A 65 3.15 13.42 -10.97
N TYR A 66 3.67 12.26 -10.55
CA TYR A 66 4.91 11.69 -11.05
C TYR A 66 4.63 10.33 -11.68
N GLU A 67 4.92 10.21 -12.97
CA GLU A 67 4.93 8.92 -13.65
C GLU A 67 6.24 8.17 -13.37
N LEU A 68 6.13 6.87 -13.10
CA LEU A 68 7.29 6.01 -12.97
C LEU A 68 7.80 5.63 -14.36
N ALA A 69 9.11 5.75 -14.58
CA ALA A 69 9.74 5.32 -15.83
C ALA A 69 9.48 3.83 -16.16
N ARG A 70 9.24 3.01 -15.14
CA ARG A 70 8.80 1.62 -15.27
C ARG A 70 7.81 1.27 -14.15
N PRO A 71 6.76 0.47 -14.45
CA PRO A 71 5.84 0.01 -13.42
C PRO A 71 6.60 -0.79 -12.34
N THR A 72 6.34 -0.48 -11.07
CA THR A 72 7.01 -1.13 -9.92
C THR A 72 5.99 -1.91 -9.10
N ILE A 73 6.37 -3.13 -8.68
CA ILE A 73 5.52 -3.96 -7.83
C ILE A 73 5.83 -3.66 -6.37
N LEU A 74 4.81 -3.25 -5.62
CA LEU A 74 4.92 -2.96 -4.19
C LEU A 74 3.97 -3.86 -3.39
N LEU A 75 4.37 -4.16 -2.15
CA LEU A 75 3.49 -4.71 -1.13
C LEU A 75 2.58 -3.57 -0.64
N VAL A 76 1.27 -3.77 -0.74
CA VAL A 76 0.25 -2.80 -0.31
C VAL A 76 -0.68 -3.44 0.71
N HIS A 77 -1.30 -2.58 1.53
CA HIS A 77 -2.25 -3.00 2.55
C HIS A 77 -3.65 -2.58 2.12
N GLY A 78 -4.48 -3.55 1.76
CA GLY A 78 -5.83 -3.35 1.26
C GLY A 78 -5.91 -3.09 -0.26
N PRO A 79 -7.11 -3.14 -0.83
CA PRO A 79 -7.34 -3.06 -2.27
C PRO A 79 -7.20 -1.63 -2.85
N GLY A 80 -7.04 -0.62 -2.00
CA GLY A 80 -7.10 0.79 -2.40
C GLY A 80 -8.54 1.27 -2.63
N THR A 81 -8.67 2.48 -3.19
CA THR A 81 -9.95 3.09 -3.57
C THR A 81 -9.95 3.46 -5.05
N VAL A 82 -11.14 3.60 -5.63
CA VAL A 82 -11.30 4.11 -6.99
C VAL A 82 -10.89 5.58 -7.03
N VAL A 83 -10.21 6.02 -8.09
CA VAL A 83 -9.67 7.39 -8.21
C VAL A 83 -10.77 8.47 -8.23
N ASP A 84 -11.99 8.11 -8.65
CA ASP A 84 -13.16 9.00 -8.61
C ASP A 84 -13.77 9.16 -7.20
N TYR A 85 -13.24 8.43 -6.21
CA TYR A 85 -13.57 8.62 -4.80
C TYR A 85 -12.61 9.64 -4.17
N PRO A 86 -13.08 10.45 -3.19
CA PRO A 86 -12.18 11.29 -2.41
C PRO A 86 -11.05 10.43 -1.81
N ALA A 87 -9.87 11.04 -1.64
CA ALA A 87 -8.66 10.34 -1.22
C ALA A 87 -8.89 9.49 0.05
N PRO A 88 -8.26 8.29 0.17
CA PRO A 88 -8.36 7.47 1.37
C PRO A 88 -8.02 8.28 2.64
N GLY A 89 -9.01 8.51 3.50
CA GLY A 89 -8.87 9.34 4.71
C GLY A 89 -9.88 10.50 4.79
N ASP A 90 -10.49 10.90 3.66
CA ASP A 90 -11.52 11.95 3.65
C ASP A 90 -12.91 11.44 4.10
N THR A 91 -13.12 10.12 4.14
CA THR A 91 -14.43 9.50 4.39
C THR A 91 -14.76 9.18 5.85
N ASP A 92 -13.78 9.18 6.77
CA ASP A 92 -13.98 8.80 8.18
C ASP A 92 -14.71 9.87 9.02
N LEU A 93 -14.97 11.05 8.46
CA LEU A 93 -15.70 12.13 9.15
C LEU A 93 -17.21 12.15 8.86
N LYS A 94 -17.72 11.30 7.95
CA LYS A 94 -19.14 11.33 7.54
C LYS A 94 -20.05 10.33 8.27
N VAL A 95 -19.52 9.52 9.18
CA VAL A 95 -20.28 8.49 9.92
C VAL A 95 -20.66 8.95 11.35
N MET A 96 -20.39 10.21 11.73
CA MET A 96 -20.74 10.77 13.04
C MET A 96 -21.70 11.98 12.96
N SER A 97 -22.63 11.98 12.01
CA SER A 97 -23.74 12.94 11.93
C SER A 97 -25.08 12.23 11.85
#